data_AF-A0A2X3K669-F1
#
_entry.id   AF-A0A2X3K669-F1
#
_cell.length_a   1.000
_cell.length_b   1.000
_cell.length_c   1.000
_cell.angle_alpha   90.00
_cell.angle_beta   90.00
_cell.angle_gamma   90.00
#
_symmetry.space_group_name_H-M   'P 1'
#
loop_
_entity.id
_entity.type
_entity.pdbx_description
1 polymer ?
#
loop_
_entity_poly.entity_id
_entity_poly.type
_entity_poly.pdbx_seq_one_letter_code
_entity_poly.pdbx_strand_id
1 'polypeptide(L)' 'MMLGAAIGALFNGWLSFRLGRKYSLMAGAILFVLGSIGSAFATSVEMLIAARVVLGIAVGIASYTAPLYLSEMASEKRSR' A
#
# COMPACT_ATOMS: atom_id res chain seq x y z
N MET A 1 -10.08 -0.68 9.53
CA MET A 1 -9.55 -0.53 8.15
C MET A 1 -9.12 0.91 7.86
N MET A 2 -9.98 1.91 8.07
CA MET A 2 -9.69 3.32 7.75
C MET A 2 -8.46 3.89 8.49
N LEU A 3 -8.27 3.56 9.77
CA LEU A 3 -7.11 4.03 10.54
C LEU A 3 -5.78 3.52 9.95
N GLY A 4 -5.72 2.24 9.57
CA GLY A 4 -4.56 1.66 8.90
C GLY A 4 -4.29 2.32 7.55
N ALA A 5 -5.35 2.61 6.78
CA ALA A 5 -5.22 3.31 5.50
C ALA A 5 -4.70 4.75 5.66
N ALA A 6 -5.16 5.48 6.67
CA ALA A 6 -4.66 6.82 6.96
C ALA A 6 -3.17 6.80 7.33
N ILE A 7 -2.76 5.87 8.21
CA ILE A 7 -1.35 5.72 8.60
C ILE A 7 -0.50 5.32 7.39
N GLY A 8 -0.96 4.36 6.59
CA GLY A 8 -0.27 3.92 5.37
C GLY A 8 -0.10 5.06 4.36
N ALA A 9 -1.13 5.88 4.16
CA ALA A 9 -1.07 7.03 3.27
C ALA A 9 -0.06 8.10 3.74
N LEU A 10 0.00 8.39 5.04
CA LEU A 10 0.94 9.35 5.62
C LEU A 10 2.40 8.90 5.48
N PHE A 11 2.69 7.63 5.78
CA PHE A 11 4.05 7.08 5.67
C PHE A 11 4.49 6.86 4.22
N ASN A 12 3.54 6.70 3.30
CA ASN A 12 3.85 6.46 1.90
C ASN A 12 4.66 7.58 1.25
N GLY A 13 4.44 8.85 1.65
CA GLY A 13 5.20 9.98 1.11
C GLY A 13 6.70 9.86 1.36
N TRP A 14 7.09 9.42 2.57
CA TRP A 14 8.49 9.22 2.94
C TRP A 14 9.08 7.96 2.30
N LEU A 15 8.32 6.87 2.27
CA LEU A 15 8.72 5.60 1.65
C LEU A 15 8.97 5.76 0.15
N SER A 16 8.07 6.46 -0.54
CA SER A 16 8.13 6.77 -1.98
C SER A 16 9.29 7.68 -2.34
N PHE A 17 9.63 8.63 -1.46
CA PHE A 17 10.79 9.50 -1.65
C PHE A 17 12.13 8.75 -1.54
N ARG A 18 12.24 7.77 -0.62
CA ARG A 18 13.50 7.04 -0.39
C ARG A 18 13.72 5.82 -1.29
N LEU A 19 12.67 5.06 -1.58
CA LEU A 19 12.76 3.80 -2.35
C LEU A 19 12.34 3.97 -3.81
N GLY A 20 11.71 5.09 -4.17
CA GLY A 20 11.08 5.29 -5.46
C GLY A 20 9.69 4.66 -5.55
N ARG A 21 8.92 5.11 -6.55
CA ARG A 21 7.48 4.83 -6.65
C ARG A 21 7.17 3.38 -7.04
N LYS A 22 7.97 2.78 -7.93
CA LYS A 22 7.83 1.35 -8.31
C LYS A 22 8.03 0.43 -7.09
N TYR A 23 9.07 0.67 -6.31
CA TYR A 23 9.36 -0.16 -5.12
C TYR A 23 8.35 0.06 -4.00
N SER A 24 7.79 1.27 -3.88
CA SER A 24 6.71 1.55 -2.92
C SER A 24 5.42 0.80 -3.26
N LEU A 25 5.08 0.69 -4.56
CA LEU A 25 3.97 -0.17 -5.03
C LEU A 25 4.23 -1.65 -4.72
N MET A 26 5.46 -2.15 -4.95
CA MET A 26 5.83 -3.52 -4.60
C MET A 26 5.75 -3.79 -3.09
N ALA A 27 6.22 -2.86 -2.27
CA ALA A 27 6.12 -2.96 -0.81
C ALA A 27 4.65 -3.02 -0.35
N GLY A 28 3.79 -2.18 -0.93
CA GLY A 28 2.34 -2.22 -0.71
C GLY A 28 1.72 -3.56 -1.10
N ALA A 29 2.11 -4.13 -2.25
CA ALA A 29 1.62 -5.42 -2.69
C ALA A 29 2.04 -6.57 -1.75
N ILE A 30 3.29 -6.57 -1.26
CA ILE A 30 3.77 -7.57 -0.29
C ILE A 30 2.98 -7.46 1.02
N LEU A 31 2.80 -6.24 1.55
CA LEU A 31 2.00 -6.00 2.74
C LEU A 31 0.54 -6.46 2.57
N PHE A 32 -0.03 -6.26 1.38
CA PHE A 32 -1.38 -6.70 1.06
C PHE A 32 -1.50 -8.23 1.10
N VAL A 33 -0.55 -8.94 0.49
CA VAL A 33 -0.51 -10.41 0.50
C VAL A 33 -0.39 -10.93 1.93
N LEU A 34 0.52 -10.37 2.74
CA LEU A 34 0.69 -10.77 4.14
C LEU A 34 -0.58 -10.51 4.97
N GLY A 35 -1.21 -9.34 4.82
CA GLY A 35 -2.46 -9.02 5.51
C GLY A 35 -3.65 -9.89 5.05
N SER A 36 -3.69 -10.27 3.77
CA SER A 36 -4.70 -11.19 3.23
C SER A 36 -4.53 -12.60 3.76
N ILE A 37 -3.29 -13.11 3.81
CA ILE A 37 -2.99 -14.42 4.42
C ILE A 37 -3.35 -14.40 5.90
N GLY A 38 -2.94 -13.36 6.64
CA GLY A 38 -3.29 -13.20 8.05
C GLY A 38 -4.81 -13.14 8.29
N SER A 39 -5.57 -12.57 7.34
CA SER A 39 -7.04 -12.58 7.39
C SER A 39 -7.62 -13.95 7.08
N ALA A 40 -7.02 -14.72 6.16
CA ALA A 40 -7.49 -16.05 5.78
C ALA A 40 -7.32 -17.07 6.92
N PHE A 41 -6.27 -16.93 7.73
CA PHE A 41 -6.02 -17.78 8.91
C PHE A 41 -6.59 -17.20 10.21
N ALA A 42 -7.35 -16.10 10.16
CA ALA A 42 -7.86 -15.47 11.36
C ALA A 42 -8.90 -16.35 12.07
N THR A 43 -8.59 -16.77 13.31
CA THR A 43 -9.48 -17.60 14.14
C THR A 43 -10.26 -16.77 15.19
N SER A 44 -9.87 -15.51 15.39
CA SER A 44 -10.54 -14.58 16.33
C SER A 44 -10.82 -13.22 15.69
N VAL A 45 -11.80 -12.50 16.25
CA VAL A 45 -12.16 -11.15 15.78
C VAL A 45 -10.99 -10.18 15.92
N GLU A 46 -10.21 -10.30 16.99
CA GLU A 46 -9.04 -9.45 17.25
C GLU A 46 -7.95 -9.67 16.19
N MET A 47 -7.68 -10.93 15.84
CA MET A 47 -6.73 -11.28 14.78
C MET A 47 -7.19 -10.75 13.42
N LEU A 48 -8.50 -10.85 13.14
CA LEU A 48 -9.10 -10.30 11.93
C LEU A 48 -8.96 -8.77 11.90
N ILE A 49 -9.21 -8.08 13.02
CA ILE A 49 -9.05 -6.61 13.10
C ILE A 49 -7.58 -6.22 12.84
N ALA A 50 -6.63 -6.90 13.46
CA ALA A 50 -5.21 -6.65 13.23
C ALA A 50 -4.81 -6.84 11.75
N ALA A 51 -5.24 -7.95 11.13
CA ALA A 51 -4.99 -8.21 9.71
C ALA A 51 -5.64 -7.13 8.80
N ARG A 52 -6.82 -6.63 9.17
CA ARG A 52 -7.51 -5.52 8.46
C ARG A 52 -6.80 -4.18 8.61
N VAL A 53 -6.08 -3.94 9.70
CA VAL A 53 -5.24 -2.74 9.85
C VAL A 53 -4.06 -2.82 8.89
N VAL A 54 -3.38 -3.97 8.81
CA VAL A 54 -2.27 -4.20 7.87
C VAL A 54 -2.72 -4.06 6.43
N LEU A 55 -3.85 -4.67 6.06
CA LEU A 55 -4.48 -4.49 4.75
C LEU A 55 -4.80 -3.01 4.46
N GLY A 56 -5.29 -2.28 5.47
CA GLY A 56 -5.53 -0.84 5.37
C GLY A 56 -4.26 -0.08 4.99
N ILE A 57 -3.14 -0.34 5.68
CA ILE A 57 -1.84 0.29 5.40
C ILE A 57 -1.40 0.03 3.95
N ALA A 58 -1.49 -1.23 3.50
CA ALA A 58 -1.15 -1.63 2.14
C ALA A 58 -1.96 -0.89 1.08
N VAL A 59 -3.28 -0.78 1.30
CA VAL A 59 -4.20 -0.06 0.41
C VAL A 59 -3.89 1.44 0.41
N GLY A 60 -3.64 2.05 1.57
CA GLY A 60 -3.29 3.48 1.65
C GLY A 60 -2.03 3.84 0.85
N ILE A 61 -1.00 2.98 0.91
CA ILE A 61 0.22 3.10 0.11
C ILE A 61 -0.09 3.00 -1.39
N ALA A 62 -0.86 1.99 -1.79
CA ALA A 62 -1.20 1.75 -3.19
C ALA A 62 -2.07 2.89 -3.78
N SER A 63 -3.07 3.36 -3.05
CA SER A 63 -3.99 4.43 -3.49
C SER A 63 -3.28 5.76 -3.77
N TYR A 64 -2.20 6.07 -3.06
CA TYR A 64 -1.41 7.27 -3.32
C TYR A 64 -0.32 7.05 -4.37
N THR A 65 0.38 5.91 -4.32
CA THR A 65 1.52 5.66 -5.23
C THR A 65 1.08 5.30 -6.65
N ALA A 66 -0.01 4.55 -6.82
CA ALA A 66 -0.49 4.12 -8.13
C ALA A 66 -0.76 5.28 -9.10
N PRO A 67 -1.57 6.31 -8.76
CA PRO A 67 -1.82 7.41 -9.70
C PRO A 67 -0.57 8.23 -10.00
N LEU A 68 0.34 8.41 -9.02
CA LEU A 68 1.60 9.13 -9.24
C LEU A 68 2.53 8.37 -10.20
N TYR A 69 2.74 7.09 -9.94
CA TYR A 69 3.54 6.24 -10.81
C TYR A 69 2.98 6.20 -12.24
N LEU A 70 1.65 6.09 -12.38
CA LEU A 70 0.98 6.17 -13.68
C LEU A 70 1.21 7.52 -14.37
N SER A 71 1.11 8.63 -13.64
CA SER A 71 1.35 9.97 -14.18
C SER A 71 2.78 10.15 -14.71
N GLU A 72 3.78 9.61 -14.02
CA GLU A 72 5.17 9.67 -14.47
C GLU A 72 5.43 8.84 -15.71
N MET A 73 4.93 7.60 -15.71
CA MET A 73 5.04 6.73 -16.88
C MET A 73 4.32 7.29 -18.10
N ALA A 74 3.20 7.99 -17.90
CA ALA A 74 2.49 8.67 -18.97
C ALA A 74 3.27 9.88 -19.51
N SER A 75 3.91 10.68 -18.64
CA SER A 75 4.75 11.81 -19.06
C SER A 75 5.98 11.35 -19.84
N GLU A 76 6.64 10.28 -19.39
CA GLU A 76 7.84 9.75 -20.04
C GLU A 76 7.53 9.20 -21.45
N LYS A 77 6.37 8.58 -21.64
CA LYS A 77 5.91 8.09 -22.95
C LYS A 77 5.52 9.19 -23.94
N ARG A 78 5.20 10.41 -23.49
CA ARG A 78 4.76 11.50 -24.38
C ARG A 78 5.91 12.32 -24.99
N SER A 79 7.15 12.10 -24.56
CA SER A 79 8.34 12.76 -25.13
C SER A 79 9.15 11.90 -26.13
N ARG A 80 8.67 10.69 -26.43
CA ARG A 80 9.14 9.82 -27.52
C ARG A 80 8.08 9.75 -28.61
#